data_AF-A0A3D5CMU2-F1
#
_entry.id   AF-A0A3D5CMU2-F1
#
_cell.length_a   1.000
_cell.length_b   1.000
_cell.length_c   1.000
_cell.angle_alpha   90.00
_cell.angle_beta   90.00
_cell.angle_gamma   90.00
#
_symmetry.space_group_name_H-M   'P 1'
#
loop_
_entity.id
_entity.type
_entity.pdbx_description
1 polymer ?
#
loop_
_entity_poly.entity_id
_entity_poly.type
_entity_poly.pdbx_seq_one_letter_code
_entity_poly.pdbx_strand_id
1 'polypeptide(L)' 'VKIPPGAKTGTRVRISGQGPHRQDGYKGDLYLRVRVRPDKRFERKNDDL' A
#
# COMPACT_ATOMS: atom_id res chain seq x y z
N VAL A 1 6.80 1.92 5.63
CA VAL A 1 6.13 2.53 4.45
C VAL A 1 4.97 3.39 4.93
N LYS A 2 4.84 4.62 4.43
CA LYS A 2 3.72 5.50 4.78
C LYS A 2 2.52 5.15 3.91
N ILE A 3 1.44 4.64 4.51
CA ILE A 3 0.16 4.44 3.81
C ILE A 3 -0.60 5.77 3.90
N PRO A 4 -1.08 6.33 2.78
CA PRO A 4 -1.79 7.60 2.81
C PRO A 4 -3.11 7.49 3.59
N PRO A 5 -3.52 8.55 4.31
CA PRO A 5 -4.83 8.61 4.94
C PRO A 5 -5.94 8.32 3.94
N GLY A 6 -6.98 7.61 4.38
CA GLY A 6 -8.14 7.27 3.55
C GLY A 6 -7.91 6.14 2.54
N ALA A 7 -6.71 5.55 2.44
CA ALA A 7 -6.45 4.40 1.57
C ALA A 7 -7.51 3.29 1.74
N LYS A 8 -8.01 2.78 0.62
CA LYS A 8 -9.05 1.74 0.56
C LYS A 8 -8.39 0.40 0.22
N THR A 9 -9.11 -0.69 0.43
CA THR A 9 -8.66 -1.99 -0.08
C THR A 9 -8.47 -1.90 -1.59
N GLY A 10 -7.33 -2.36 -2.09
CA GLY A 10 -6.94 -2.25 -3.49
C GLY A 10 -6.06 -1.04 -3.82
N THR A 11 -5.94 -0.04 -2.93
CA THR A 11 -5.02 1.09 -3.12
C THR A 11 -3.60 0.61 -3.39
N ARG A 12 -2.97 1.17 -4.43
CA ARG A 12 -1.60 0.86 -4.83
C ARG A 12 -0.65 1.86 -4.18
N VAL A 13 0.38 1.37 -3.49
CA VAL A 13 1.43 2.21 -2.87
C VAL A 13 2.76 1.86 -3.50
N ARG A 14 3.44 2.86 -4.08
CA ARG A 14 4.81 2.72 -4.62
C ARG A 14 5.82 3.03 -3.53
N ILE A 15 6.81 2.17 -3.37
CA ILE A 15 7.97 2.40 -2.53
C ILE A 15 9.19 2.46 -3.44
N SER A 16 9.72 3.67 -3.63
CA SER A 16 10.78 3.88 -4.59
C SER A 16 12.10 3.25 -4.15
N GLY A 17 12.80 2.61 -5.07
CA GLY A 17 14.11 2.00 -4.82
C GLY A 17 14.11 0.79 -3.87
N GLN A 18 12.94 0.24 -3.55
CA GLN A 18 12.76 -0.96 -2.71
C GLN A 18 12.36 -2.19 -3.51
N GLY A 19 12.35 -2.10 -4.84
CA GLY A 19 12.14 -3.24 -5.73
C GLY A 19 13.43 -4.03 -5.98
N PRO A 20 13.38 -5.03 -6.87
CA PRO A 20 14.52 -5.88 -7.19
C PRO A 20 15.74 -5.07 -7.62
N HIS A 21 16.91 -5.55 -7.19
CA HIS A 21 18.19 -4.98 -7.60
C HIS A 21 18.69 -5.69 -8.85
N ARG A 22 19.14 -4.92 -9.83
CA ARG A 22 19.82 -5.42 -11.02
C ARG A 22 21.34 -5.34 -10.81
N GLN A 23 22.09 -6.17 -11.54
CA GLN A 23 23.56 -6.17 -11.49
C GLN A 23 24.20 -4.83 -11.91
N ASP A 24 23.49 -4.03 -12.71
CA ASP A 24 23.90 -2.70 -13.17
C ASP A 24 23.73 -1.59 -12.11
N GLY A 25 23.33 -1.93 -10.87
CA GLY A 25 23.13 -0.98 -9.78
C GLY A 25 21.73 -0.34 -9.76
N TYR A 26 20.88 -0.59 -10.77
CA TYR A 26 19.51 -0.11 -10.76
C TYR A 26 18.68 -0.78 -9.66
N LYS A 27 17.93 0.01 -8.89
CA LYS A 27 16.93 -0.46 -7.93
C LYS A 27 15.55 -0.19 -8.48
N GLY A 28 14.78 -1.25 -8.71
CA GLY A 28 13.38 -1.11 -9.07
C GLY A 28 12.54 -0.52 -7.94
N ASP A 29 11.25 -0.35 -8.20
CA ASP A 29 10.29 0.05 -7.18
C ASP A 29 9.46 -1.14 -6.71
N LEU A 30 9.03 -1.08 -5.46
CA LEU A 30 8.09 -2.04 -4.89
C LEU A 30 6.68 -1.45 -4.92
N TYR A 31 5.73 -2.18 -5.51
CA TYR A 31 4.32 -1.83 -5.48
C TYR A 31 3.58 -2.73 -4.49
N LEU A 32 2.93 -2.12 -3.50
CA LEU A 32 2.09 -2.81 -2.54
C LEU A 32 0.61 -2.58 -2.88
N ARG A 33 -0.22 -3.57 -2.54
CA ARG A 33 -1.68 -3.43 -2.58
C ARG A 33 -2.22 -3.49 -1.16
N VAL A 34 -2.94 -2.45 -0.75
CA VAL A 34 -3.50 -2.34 0.60
C VAL A 34 -4.69 -3.28 0.73
N ARG A 35 -4.80 -3.96 1.86
CA ARG A 35 -6.00 -4.68 2.31
C ARG A 35 -6.37 -4.17 3.70
N VAL A 36 -7.53 -3.54 3.82
CA VAL A 36 -8.07 -3.15 5.12
C VAL A 36 -8.55 -4.42 5.81
N ARG A 37 -8.10 -4.65 7.04
CA ARG A 37 -8.56 -5.78 7.85
C ARG A 37 -9.89 -5.39 8.52
N PRO A 38 -10.81 -6.35 8.71
CA PRO A 38 -12.02 -6.10 9.50
C PRO A 38 -11.66 -5.60 10.90
N ASP A 39 -12.38 -4.59 11.38
CA ASP A 39 -12.37 -4.17 12.78
C ASP A 39 -13.60 -4.76 13.48
N LYS A 40 -13.53 -4.98 14.79
CA LYS A 40 -14.65 -5.54 15.56
C LYS A 40 -15.73 -4.51 15.88
N ARG A 41 -15.41 -3.22 15.79
CA ARG A 41 -16.28 -2.10 16.22
C ARG A 41 -16.78 -1.26 15.06
N PHE A 42 -16.06 -1.26 13.94
CA PHE A 42 -16.32 -0.37 12.81
C PHE A 42 -16.33 -1.12 11.49
N GLU A 43 -17.24 -0.74 10.61
CA GLU A 43 -17.34 -1.26 9.26
C GLU A 43 -17.23 -0.10 8.29
N ARG A 44 -16.09 -0.01 7.59
CA ARG A 44 -15.92 1.07 6.63
C ARG A 44 -16.88 0.91 5.44
N LYS A 45 -17.79 1.87 5.26
CA LYS A 45 -18.67 2.00 4.10
C LYS A 45 -18.27 3.25 3.32
N ASN A 46 -17.61 3.04 2.19
CA ASN A 46 -17.03 4.13 1.38
C ASN A 46 -16.07 5.00 2.21
N ASP A 47 -16.51 6.19 2.61
CA ASP A 47 -15.74 7.15 3.38
C ASP A 47 -16.27 7.33 4.83
N ASP A 48 -17.20 6.47 5.24
CA ASP A 48 -17.79 6.36 6.58
C ASP A 48 -17.38 5.06 7.30
N LEU A 49 -17.72 4.93 8.60
CA LEU A 49 -17.32 3.84 9.52
C LEU A 49 -18.50 3.07 10.13
#